data_AF-A0A919HTZ9-F1
#
_entry.id   AF-A0A919HTZ9-F1
#
_cell.length_a   1.000
_cell.length_b   1.000
_cell.length_c   1.000
_cell.angle_alpha   90.00
_cell.angle_beta   90.00
_cell.angle_gamma   90.00
#
_symmetry.space_group_name_H-M   'P 1'
#
loop_
_entity.id
_entity.type
_entity.pdbx_description
1 polymer ?
#
loop_
_entity_poly.entity_id
_entity_poly.type
_entity_poly.pdbx_seq_one_letter_code
_entity_poly.pdbx_strand_id
1 'polypeptide(L)' 'MVATARTDGDNAFIFLQNYSAQNHTLTLPQGYWDCLTDAAVSAPLTLSAWDCRILRRHA' A
#
# COMPACT_ATOMS: atom_id res chain seq x y z
N MET A 1 2.00 12.71 -0.73
CA MET A 1 1.48 11.33 -0.79
C MET A 1 -0.01 11.34 -0.51
N VAL A 2 -0.76 10.45 -1.16
CA VAL A 2 -2.18 10.21 -0.87
C VAL A 2 -2.35 8.72 -0.57
N ALA A 3 -3.09 8.41 0.50
CA ALA A 3 -3.49 7.05 0.86
C ALA A 3 -5.00 7.02 1.02
N THR A 4 -5.68 6.12 0.31
CA THR A 4 -7.13 5.94 0.40
C THR A 4 -7.47 4.49 0.66
N ALA A 5 -8.50 4.25 1.46
CA ALA A 5 -8.99 2.92 1.79
C ALA A 5 -10.38 2.68 1.18
N ARG A 6 -10.58 1.50 0.62
CA ARG A 6 -11.88 0.94 0.23
C ARG A 6 -12.05 -0.37 0.98
N THR A 7 -13.29 -0.79 1.19
CA THR A 7 -13.60 -2.12 1.74
C THR A 7 -14.70 -2.76 0.92
N ASP A 8 -14.62 -4.08 0.74
CA ASP A 8 -15.71 -4.89 0.18
C ASP A 8 -16.61 -5.52 1.26
N GLY A 9 -16.28 -5.32 2.55
CA GLY A 9 -16.94 -5.93 3.70
C GLY A 9 -16.06 -6.94 4.43
N ASP A 10 -15.21 -7.67 3.70
CA ASP A 10 -14.31 -8.70 4.24
C ASP A 10 -12.84 -8.25 4.20
N ASN A 11 -12.47 -7.50 3.17
CA ASN A 11 -11.12 -7.03 2.89
C ASN A 11 -11.09 -5.51 2.76
N ALA A 12 -10.05 -4.91 3.33
CA ALA A 12 -9.68 -3.53 3.08
C ALA A 12 -8.60 -3.45 2.00
N PHE A 13 -8.83 -2.59 1.00
CA PHE A 13 -7.92 -2.27 -0.09
C PHE A 13 -7.37 -0.85 0.08
N ILE A 14 -6.06 -0.73 0.23
CA ILE A 14 -5.35 0.53 0.44
C ILE A 14 -4.64 0.92 -0.84
N PHE A 15 -4.99 2.07 -1.38
CA PHE A 15 -4.38 2.65 -2.56
C PHE A 15 -3.39 3.71 -2.11
N LEU A 16 -2.11 3.43 -2.29
CA LEU A 16 -1.00 4.31 -1.97
C LEU A 16 -0.50 4.96 -3.25
N GLN A 17 -0.47 6.30 -3.28
CA GLN A 17 -0.08 7.07 -4.45
C GLN A 17 0.95 8.13 -4.07
N ASN A 18 2.13 8.06 -4.68
CA ASN A 18 3.17 9.05 -4.51
C ASN A 18 3.11 10.11 -5.63
N TYR A 19 2.39 11.21 -5.41
CA TYR A 19 2.36 12.34 -6.35
C TYR A 19 3.54 13.31 -6.21
N SER A 20 4.74 12.83 -5.88
CA SER A 20 5.94 13.67 -5.86
C SER A 20 7.12 12.99 -6.55
N ALA A 21 8.13 13.80 -6.88
CA ALA A 21 9.42 13.34 -7.39
C ALA A 21 10.37 12.82 -6.29
N GLN A 22 9.90 12.68 -5.04
CA GLN A 22 10.70 12.21 -3.90
C GLN A 22 10.27 10.79 -3.52
N ASN A 23 11.20 10.00 -3.00
CA ASN A 23 10.86 8.70 -2.42
C ASN A 23 10.13 8.90 -1.08
N HIS A 24 9.13 8.07 -0.81
CA HIS A 24 8.44 8.04 0.48
C HIS A 24 8.52 6.64 1.08
N THR A 25 8.89 6.58 2.36
CA THR A 25 8.98 5.34 3.11
C THR A 25 7.86 5.28 4.15
N LEU A 26 7.11 4.18 4.14
CA LEU A 26 5.97 3.94 5.00
C LEU A 26 6.25 2.81 5.99
N THR A 27 5.85 3.03 7.23
CA THR A 27 5.71 1.96 8.22
C THR A 27 4.32 1.36 8.11
N LEU A 28 4.26 0.05 7.96
CA LEU A 28 3.00 -0.70 7.86
C LEU A 28 2.99 -1.78 8.94
N PRO A 29 1.87 -1.98 9.66
CA PRO A 29 1.65 -3.19 10.45
C PRO A 29 1.77 -4.44 9.59
N GLN A 30 2.04 -5.59 10.20
CA GLN A 30 1.98 -6.87 9.47
C GLN A 30 0.56 -7.19 8.99
N GLY A 31 0.45 -8.04 7.96
CA GLY A 31 -0.84 -8.50 7.44
C GLY A 31 -1.35 -7.73 6.21
N TYR A 32 -0.46 -7.10 5.44
CA TYR A 32 -0.78 -6.59 4.12
C TYR A 32 -0.21 -7.49 3.03
N TRP A 33 -0.94 -7.61 1.93
CA TRP A 33 -0.52 -8.28 0.71
C TRP A 33 -0.60 -7.30 -0.46
N ASP A 34 0.38 -7.34 -1.35
CA ASP A 34 0.39 -6.53 -2.56
C ASP A 34 -0.55 -7.17 -3.59
N CYS A 35 -1.56 -6.44 -4.04
CA CYS A 35 -2.57 -6.99 -4.94
C CYS A 35 -2.06 -7.33 -6.35
N LEU A 36 -0.91 -6.78 -6.77
CA LEU A 36 -0.34 -7.02 -8.09
C LEU A 36 0.57 -8.25 -8.10
N THR A 37 1.29 -8.48 -7.00
CA THR A 37 2.25 -9.58 -6.89
C THR A 37 1.76 -10.75 -6.03
N ASP A 38 0.66 -10.55 -5.31
CA ASP A 38 0.11 -11.45 -4.28
C ASP A 38 1.13 -11.81 -3.17
N ALA A 39 2.20 -11.03 -3.05
CA ALA A 39 3.23 -11.22 -2.03
C ALA A 39 2.85 -10.49 -0.74
N ALA A 40 3.18 -11.09 0.40
CA ALA A 40 3.10 -10.41 1.68
C ALA A 40 4.05 -9.20 1.69
N VAL A 41 3.54 -8.05 2.12
CA VAL A 41 4.32 -6.82 2.21
C VAL A 41 4.98 -6.73 3.58
N SER A 42 6.30 -6.58 3.58
CA SER A 42 7.08 -6.28 4.78
C SER A 42 7.30 -4.77 4.93
N ALA A 43 7.43 -4.33 6.18
CA ALA A 43 7.85 -2.98 6.49
C ALA A 43 9.40 -2.89 6.55
N PRO A 44 9.99 -1.74 6.19
CA PRO A 44 9.33 -0.55 5.63
C PRO A 44 9.02 -0.70 4.13
N LEU A 45 7.89 -0.16 3.69
CA LEU A 45 7.53 -0.09 2.28
C LEU A 45 8.01 1.25 1.69
N THR A 46 8.86 1.20 0.68
CA THR A 46 9.30 2.39 -0.04
C THR A 46 8.56 2.53 -1.36
N LEU A 47 7.92 3.68 -1.57
CA LEU A 47 7.39 4.12 -2.85
C LEU A 47 8.39 5.07 -3.50
N SER A 48 8.79 4.76 -4.73
CA SER A 48 9.67 5.64 -5.49
C SER A 48 8.91 6.89 -5.97
N ALA A 49 9.62 7.87 -6.53
CA ALA A 49 9.01 9.00 -7.21
C ALA A 49 7.90 8.55 -8.19
N TRP A 50 6.71 9.14 -8.08
CA TRP A 50 5.55 8.83 -8.93
C TRP A 50 5.00 7.40 -8.83
N ASP A 51 5.48 6.60 -7.88
CA ASP A 51 5.10 5.20 -7.69
C ASP A 51 3.72 5.06 -7.01
N CYS A 52 3.07 3.92 -7.22
CA CYS A 52 1.82 3.59 -6.58
C CYS A 52 1.75 2.09 -6.25
N ARG A 53 1.03 1.77 -5.17
CA ARG A 53 0.77 0.38 -4.78
C ARG A 53 -0.64 0.20 -4.26
N ILE A 54 -1.17 -1.00 -4.48
CA ILE A 54 -2.47 -1.42 -3.98
C ILE A 54 -2.23 -2.58 -3.02
N LEU A 55 -2.59 -2.36 -1.75
CA LEU A 55 -2.42 -3.33 -0.70
C LEU A 55 -3.79 -3.86 -0.27
N ARG A 56 -3.88 -5.16 0.02
CA ARG A 56 -5.04 -5.79 0.66
C ARG A 56 -4.67 -6.19 2.07
N ARG A 57 -5.60 -6.01 3.01
CA ARG A 57 -5.60 -6.71 4.29
C ARG A 57 -7.00 -7.23 4.59
N HIS A 58 -7.09 -8.28 5.39
CA HIS A 58 -8.36 -8.67 5.98
C HIS A 58 -8.84 -7.57 6.94
N ALA A 59 -10.14 -7.26 6.90
CA ALA A 59 -10.75 -6.27 7.78
C ALA A 59 -10.92 -6.79 9.22
#